data_AF-A0A2D6CVC3-F1
#
_entry.id   AF-A0A2D6CVC3-F1
#
_cell.length_a   1.000
_cell.length_b   1.000
_cell.length_c   1.000
_cell.angle_alpha   90.00
_cell.angle_beta   90.00
_cell.angle_gamma   90.00
#
_symmetry.space_group_name_H-M   'P 1'
#
loop_
_entity.id
_entity.type
_entity.pdbx_description
1 polymer ?
#
loop_
_entity_poly.entity_id
_entity_poly.type
_entity_poly.pdbx_seq_one_letter_code
_entity_poly.pdbx_strand_id
1 'polypeptide(L)'
;FDVDLAKTASNENPVYYLQYAHARICSIFGQAAERGIAMPAAADADLSLLREGEEAALIKKCAELPSVVEEAAEAFEPHAIPHYLSDVATAFHQFYDRCRVLDAENLPLTSARLLLAKATQTVLANGLGLLGVRAPESM
;
A
#
# COMPACT_ATOMS: atom_id res chain seq x y z
N PHE A 1 14.47 18.72 14.90
CA PHE A 1 14.79 17.33 14.50
C PHE A 1 14.85 16.51 15.78
N ASP A 2 13.97 15.52 15.90
CA ASP A 2 13.90 14.64 17.07
C ASP A 2 14.54 13.29 16.73
N VAL A 3 15.74 13.08 17.23
CA VAL A 3 16.55 11.87 16.99
C VAL A 3 15.92 10.65 17.65
N ASP A 4 15.21 10.84 18.75
CA ASP A 4 14.62 9.76 19.52
C ASP A 4 13.39 9.24 18.80
N LEU A 5 12.52 10.14 18.31
CA LEU A 5 11.39 9.77 17.44
C LEU A 5 11.86 9.01 16.19
N ALA A 6 12.93 9.47 15.54
CA ALA A 6 13.47 8.83 14.33
C ALA A 6 13.96 7.38 14.56
N LYS A 7 14.26 7.00 15.80
CA LYS A 7 14.68 5.63 16.18
C LYS A 7 13.53 4.75 16.66
N THR A 8 12.35 5.31 16.92
CA THR A 8 11.23 4.56 17.47
C THR A 8 10.56 3.69 16.41
N ALA A 9 10.15 2.49 16.84
CA ALA A 9 9.28 1.59 16.09
C ALA A 9 7.81 1.89 16.40
N SER A 10 7.39 3.13 16.17
CA SER A 10 6.02 3.59 16.48
C SER A 10 5.36 4.21 15.25
N ASN A 11 4.03 4.27 15.25
CA ASN A 11 3.26 4.94 14.20
C ASN A 11 3.52 6.46 14.14
N GLU A 12 4.16 7.03 15.16
CA GLU A 12 4.56 8.44 15.18
C GLU A 12 5.83 8.68 14.35
N ASN A 13 6.61 7.62 14.06
CA ASN A 13 7.72 7.67 13.13
C ASN A 13 7.21 7.49 11.69
N PRO A 14 7.27 8.52 10.82
CA PRO A 14 6.70 8.46 9.48
C PRO A 14 7.35 7.35 8.64
N VAL A 15 8.67 7.16 8.77
CA VAL A 15 9.38 6.12 8.03
C VAL A 15 8.93 4.73 8.47
N TYR A 16 8.85 4.51 9.78
CA TYR A 16 8.38 3.24 10.34
C TYR A 16 6.95 2.93 9.89
N TYR A 17 6.06 3.92 9.93
CA TYR A 17 4.66 3.76 9.53
C TYR A 17 4.52 3.29 8.08
N LEU A 18 5.28 3.90 7.16
CA LEU A 18 5.28 3.52 5.74
C LEU A 18 5.88 2.12 5.51
N GLN A 19 6.99 1.83 6.19
CA GLN A 19 7.62 0.51 6.12
C GLN A 19 6.70 -0.58 6.67
N TYR A 20 5.98 -0.29 7.75
CA TYR A 20 5.03 -1.23 8.38
C TYR A 20 3.86 -1.51 7.46
N ALA A 21 3.30 -0.49 6.81
CA ALA A 21 2.25 -0.67 5.81
C ALA A 21 2.72 -1.59 4.66
N HIS A 22 3.94 -1.37 4.14
CA HIS A 22 4.52 -2.22 3.10
C HIS A 22 4.72 -3.67 3.59
N ALA A 23 5.33 -3.87 4.75
CA ALA A 23 5.57 -5.19 5.33
C ALA A 23 4.26 -5.94 5.63
N ARG A 24 3.21 -5.24 6.07
CA ARG A 24 1.88 -5.82 6.29
C ARG A 24 1.28 -6.34 5.00
N ILE A 25 1.43 -5.61 3.89
CA ILE A 25 0.98 -6.08 2.58
C ILE A 25 1.74 -7.34 2.15
N CYS A 26 3.06 -7.37 2.34
CA CYS A 26 3.86 -8.57 2.09
C CYS A 26 3.39 -9.78 2.92
N SER A 27 3.02 -9.55 4.19
CA SER A 27 2.44 -10.58 5.06
C SER A 27 1.12 -11.13 4.52
N ILE A 28 0.24 -10.28 3.96
CA ILE A 28 -1.01 -10.73 3.33
C ILE A 28 -0.71 -11.71 2.18
N PHE A 29 0.32 -11.45 1.38
CA PHE A 29 0.70 -12.36 0.29
C PHE A 29 1.26 -13.68 0.81
N GLY A 30 2.04 -13.67 1.89
CA GLY A 30 2.46 -14.87 2.60
C GLY A 30 1.26 -15.70 3.09
N GLN A 31 0.30 -15.06 3.75
CA GLN A 31 -0.92 -15.70 4.24
C GLN A 31 -1.80 -16.26 3.11
N ALA A 32 -1.87 -15.57 1.96
CA ALA A 32 -2.56 -16.06 0.78
C ALA A 32 -1.92 -17.36 0.27
N ALA A 33 -0.60 -17.37 0.15
CA ALA A 33 0.17 -18.54 -0.30
C ALA A 33 0.02 -19.74 0.66
N GLU A 34 0.07 -19.51 1.97
CA GLU A 34 -0.16 -20.55 2.99
C GLU A 34 -1.57 -21.18 2.88
N ARG A 35 -2.55 -20.42 2.43
CA ARG A 35 -3.93 -20.88 2.19
C ARG A 35 -4.13 -21.48 0.79
N GLY A 36 -3.08 -21.58 -0.02
CA GLY A 36 -3.15 -22.07 -1.41
C GLY A 36 -3.81 -21.09 -2.38
N ILE A 37 -3.94 -19.81 -2.01
CA ILE A 37 -4.48 -18.75 -2.87
C ILE A 37 -3.32 -18.14 -3.65
N ALA A 38 -3.24 -18.46 -4.94
CA ALA A 38 -2.24 -17.89 -5.82
C ALA A 38 -2.52 -16.40 -6.11
N MET A 39 -1.45 -15.63 -6.33
CA MET A 39 -1.59 -14.26 -6.82
C MET A 39 -2.19 -14.28 -8.23
N PRO A 40 -3.34 -13.62 -8.48
CA PRO A 40 -3.95 -13.63 -9.81
C PRO A 40 -3.14 -12.77 -10.78
N ALA A 41 -3.19 -13.10 -12.08
CA ALA A 41 -2.77 -12.15 -13.10
C ALA A 41 -3.84 -11.06 -13.22
N ALA A 42 -3.42 -9.84 -13.58
CA ALA A 42 -4.35 -8.71 -13.73
C ALA A 42 -5.46 -8.97 -14.78
N ALA A 43 -5.15 -9.76 -15.81
CA ALA A 43 -6.11 -10.13 -16.85
C ALA A 43 -7.19 -11.12 -16.39
N ASP A 44 -6.95 -11.84 -15.30
CA ASP A 44 -7.80 -12.95 -14.84
C ASP A 44 -8.74 -12.53 -13.70
N ALA A 45 -8.59 -11.32 -13.15
CA ALA A 45 -9.38 -10.81 -12.04
C ALA A 45 -10.46 -9.84 -12.50
N ASP A 46 -11.69 -10.04 -12.03
CA ASP A 46 -12.78 -9.09 -12.24
C ASP A 46 -12.68 -7.92 -11.25
N LEU A 47 -12.07 -6.82 -11.70
CA LEU A 47 -11.92 -5.60 -10.90
C LEU A 47 -13.24 -4.85 -10.69
N SER A 48 -14.32 -5.17 -11.42
CA SER A 48 -15.65 -4.56 -11.22
C SER A 48 -16.32 -5.00 -9.90
N LEU A 49 -15.71 -5.97 -9.21
CA LEU A 49 -16.10 -6.42 -7.89
C LEU A 49 -15.63 -5.48 -6.77
N LEU A 50 -14.69 -4.57 -7.04
CA LEU A 50 -14.25 -3.54 -6.11
C LEU A 50 -15.31 -2.42 -6.06
N ARG A 51 -16.22 -2.51 -5.10
CA ARG A 51 -17.42 -1.66 -4.99
C ARG A 51 -17.51 -0.87 -3.69
N GLU A 52 -16.67 -1.20 -2.71
CA GLU A 52 -16.66 -0.51 -1.42
C GLU A 52 -16.00 0.87 -1.54
N GLY A 53 -16.44 1.80 -0.69
CA GLY A 53 -15.93 3.18 -0.71
C GLY A 53 -14.43 3.25 -0.43
N GLU A 54 -13.94 2.42 0.48
CA GLU A 54 -12.55 2.32 0.88
C GLU A 54 -11.66 1.74 -0.24
N GLU A 55 -12.19 0.80 -1.03
CA GLU A 55 -11.52 0.28 -2.23
C GLU A 55 -11.34 1.41 -3.26
N ALA A 56 -12.41 2.15 -3.55
CA ALA A 56 -12.36 3.26 -4.48
C ALA A 56 -11.43 4.39 -4.02
N ALA A 57 -11.41 4.68 -2.71
CA ALA A 57 -10.51 5.66 -2.13
C ALA A 57 -9.03 5.25 -2.30
N LEU A 58 -8.70 4.00 -2.01
CA LEU A 58 -7.34 3.48 -2.17
C LEU A 58 -6.90 3.44 -3.63
N ILE A 59 -7.80 3.06 -4.55
CA ILE A 59 -7.52 3.08 -6.00
C ILE A 59 -7.13 4.48 -6.45
N LYS A 60 -7.91 5.51 -6.07
CA LYS A 60 -7.61 6.90 -6.41
C LYS A 60 -6.24 7.32 -5.88
N LYS A 61 -5.95 7.03 -4.62
CA LYS A 61 -4.64 7.31 -4.02
C LYS A 61 -3.50 6.62 -4.76
N CYS A 62 -3.64 5.35 -5.14
CA CYS A 62 -2.61 4.67 -5.92
C CYS A 62 -2.40 5.31 -7.30
N ALA A 63 -3.47 5.79 -7.95
CA ALA A 63 -3.39 6.42 -9.26
C ALA A 63 -2.74 7.82 -9.25
N GLU A 64 -2.69 8.49 -8.10
CA GLU A 64 -2.08 9.82 -7.94
C GLU A 64 -0.54 9.80 -7.97
N LEU A 65 0.13 8.64 -7.84
CA LEU A 65 1.60 8.59 -7.74
C LEU A 65 2.32 9.32 -8.89
N PRO A 66 1.98 9.12 -10.19
CA PRO A 66 2.72 9.76 -11.27
C PRO A 66 2.65 11.29 -11.23
N SER A 67 1.46 11.86 -11.00
CA SER A 67 1.28 13.32 -10.92
C SER A 67 1.97 13.91 -9.70
N VAL A 68 1.88 13.24 -8.54
CA VAL A 68 2.58 13.68 -7.32
C VAL A 68 4.11 13.71 -7.53
N VAL A 69 4.66 12.71 -8.22
CA VAL A 69 6.10 12.66 -8.53
C VAL A 69 6.49 13.77 -9.51
N GLU A 70 5.69 14.00 -10.55
CA GLU A 70 5.91 15.06 -11.53
C GLU A 70 5.89 16.44 -10.88
N GLU A 71 4.83 16.76 -10.14
CA GLU A 71 4.68 18.04 -9.43
C GLU A 71 5.82 18.27 -8.41
N ALA A 72 6.17 17.25 -7.62
CA ALA A 72 7.26 17.34 -6.66
C ALA A 72 8.62 17.58 -7.34
N ALA A 73 8.84 17.01 -8.52
CA ALA A 73 10.06 17.20 -9.29
C ALA A 73 10.12 18.60 -9.92
N GLU A 74 9.03 19.10 -10.48
CA GLU A 74 8.94 20.44 -11.08
C GLU A 74 9.11 21.55 -10.03
N ALA A 75 8.48 21.39 -8.86
CA ALA A 75 8.53 22.35 -7.77
C ALA A 75 9.80 22.25 -6.92
N PHE A 76 10.62 21.20 -7.09
CA PHE A 76 11.73 20.84 -6.19
C PHE A 76 11.28 20.64 -4.74
N GLU A 77 10.14 19.97 -4.55
CA GLU A 77 9.47 19.76 -3.26
C GLU A 77 9.45 18.28 -2.87
N PRO A 78 10.61 17.66 -2.54
CA PRO A 78 10.68 16.22 -2.21
C PRO A 78 9.86 15.83 -0.97
N HIS A 79 9.50 16.80 -0.14
CA HIS A 79 8.66 16.60 1.03
C HIS A 79 7.21 16.22 0.67
N ALA A 80 6.75 16.46 -0.56
CA ALA A 80 5.41 16.04 -1.01
C ALA A 80 5.27 14.50 -1.03
N ILE A 81 6.34 13.78 -1.40
CA ILE A 81 6.36 12.32 -1.49
C ILE A 81 5.99 11.63 -0.15
N PRO A 82 6.65 11.90 1.00
CA PRO A 82 6.31 11.23 2.25
C PRO A 82 4.90 11.58 2.77
N HIS A 83 4.38 12.78 2.48
CA HIS A 83 3.00 13.13 2.82
C HIS A 83 2.02 12.28 2.01
N TYR A 84 2.22 12.21 0.69
CA TYR A 84 1.42 11.36 -0.19
C TYR A 84 1.49 9.87 0.23
N LEU A 85 2.68 9.36 0.55
CA LEU A 85 2.80 7.96 1.00
C LEU A 85 2.08 7.73 2.34
N SER A 86 2.06 8.72 3.23
CA SER A 86 1.29 8.65 4.48
C SER A 86 -0.21 8.56 4.21
N ASP A 87 -0.71 9.29 3.21
CA ASP A 87 -2.10 9.19 2.75
C ASP A 87 -2.40 7.80 2.17
N VAL A 88 -1.51 7.25 1.34
CA VAL A 88 -1.64 5.89 0.76
C VAL A 88 -1.68 4.84 1.87
N ALA A 89 -0.77 4.91 2.84
CA ALA A 89 -0.73 3.99 3.97
C ALA A 89 -2.00 4.11 4.84
N THR A 90 -2.50 5.34 5.06
CA THR A 90 -3.75 5.56 5.78
C THR A 90 -4.94 4.95 5.04
N ALA A 91 -5.07 5.20 3.73
CA ALA A 91 -6.13 4.62 2.89
C ALA A 91 -6.04 3.09 2.87
N PHE A 92 -4.84 2.54 2.83
CA PHE A 92 -4.62 1.10 2.91
C PHE A 92 -5.10 0.50 4.22
N HIS A 93 -4.80 1.13 5.36
CA HIS A 93 -5.28 0.64 6.66
C HIS A 93 -6.82 0.66 6.74
N GLN A 94 -7.45 1.72 6.25
CA GLN A 94 -8.92 1.79 6.18
C GLN A 94 -9.51 0.67 5.31
N PHE A 95 -8.94 0.46 4.11
CA PHE A 95 -9.30 -0.66 3.24
C PHE A 95 -9.11 -2.01 3.94
N TYR A 96 -7.97 -2.23 4.59
CA TYR A 96 -7.67 -3.51 5.26
C TYR A 96 -8.63 -3.78 6.42
N ASP A 97 -9.00 -2.75 7.18
CA ASP A 97 -9.88 -2.88 8.33
C ASP A 97 -11.35 -3.08 7.93
N ARG A 98 -11.79 -2.52 6.79
CA ARG A 98 -13.18 -2.56 6.32
C ARG A 98 -13.45 -3.69 5.31
N CYS A 99 -12.48 -4.01 4.49
CA CYS A 99 -12.61 -4.95 3.38
C CYS A 99 -11.76 -6.20 3.66
N ARG A 100 -12.42 -7.33 3.94
CA ARG A 100 -11.72 -8.61 4.10
C ARG A 100 -10.98 -8.97 2.81
N VAL A 101 -9.65 -8.91 2.83
CA VAL A 101 -8.81 -9.19 1.65
C VAL A 101 -8.78 -10.68 1.31
N LEU A 102 -8.60 -11.54 2.31
CA LEU A 102 -8.52 -12.99 2.15
C LEU A 102 -9.82 -13.65 2.61
N ASP A 103 -10.68 -13.96 1.65
CA ASP A 103 -11.95 -14.66 1.87
C ASP A 103 -12.02 -15.94 1.01
N ALA A 104 -11.89 -17.09 1.67
CA ALA A 104 -11.93 -18.40 1.00
C ALA A 104 -13.31 -18.71 0.39
N GLU A 105 -14.37 -18.05 0.86
CA GLU A 105 -15.72 -18.24 0.33
C GLU A 105 -15.98 -17.37 -0.91
N ASN A 106 -15.10 -16.40 -1.20
CA ASN A 106 -15.22 -15.50 -2.35
C ASN A 106 -13.86 -15.25 -3.01
N LEU A 107 -13.37 -16.26 -3.74
CA LEU A 107 -12.11 -16.18 -4.49
C LEU A 107 -12.09 -15.09 -5.58
N PRO A 108 -13.19 -14.80 -6.31
CA PRO A 108 -13.20 -13.69 -7.28
C PRO A 108 -12.92 -12.33 -6.62
N LEU A 109 -13.61 -12.01 -5.51
CA LEU A 109 -13.38 -10.75 -4.81
C LEU A 109 -12.01 -10.72 -4.11
N THR A 110 -11.58 -11.84 -3.53
CA THR A 110 -10.22 -12.00 -2.98
C THR A 110 -9.17 -11.69 -4.03
N SER A 111 -9.33 -12.17 -5.26
CA SER A 111 -8.41 -11.92 -6.37
C SER A 111 -8.32 -10.43 -6.71
N ALA A 112 -9.47 -9.74 -6.82
CA ALA A 112 -9.50 -8.30 -7.07
C ALA A 112 -8.84 -7.50 -5.94
N ARG A 113 -9.10 -7.85 -4.67
CA ARG A 113 -8.52 -7.20 -3.49
C ARG A 113 -7.02 -7.45 -3.34
N LEU A 114 -6.55 -8.65 -3.71
CA LEU A 114 -5.12 -8.97 -3.76
C LEU A 114 -4.37 -8.10 -4.79
N LEU A 115 -4.96 -7.85 -5.95
CA LEU A 115 -4.39 -6.93 -6.94
C LEU A 115 -4.35 -5.49 -6.44
N LEU A 116 -5.39 -5.02 -5.74
CA LEU A 116 -5.38 -3.70 -5.12
C LEU A 116 -4.28 -3.58 -4.05
N ALA A 117 -4.11 -4.60 -3.21
CA ALA A 117 -3.00 -4.67 -2.26
C ALA A 117 -1.65 -4.68 -3.00
N LYS A 118 -1.51 -5.39 -4.12
CA LYS A 118 -0.28 -5.42 -4.93
C LYS A 118 0.05 -4.07 -5.57
N ALA A 119 -0.96 -3.36 -6.08
CA ALA A 119 -0.80 -2.00 -6.57
C ALA A 119 -0.30 -1.06 -5.45
N THR A 120 -0.91 -1.16 -4.27
CA THR A 120 -0.52 -0.40 -3.08
C THR A 120 0.92 -0.69 -2.65
N GLN A 121 1.32 -1.98 -2.63
CA GLN A 121 2.70 -2.38 -2.35
C GLN A 121 3.68 -1.70 -3.32
N THR A 122 3.33 -1.70 -4.61
CA THR A 122 4.17 -1.12 -5.66
C THR A 122 4.31 0.39 -5.48
N VAL A 123 3.23 1.10 -5.15
CA VAL A 123 3.25 2.54 -4.85
C VAL A 123 4.16 2.83 -3.65
N LEU A 124 3.99 2.10 -2.54
CA LEU A 124 4.81 2.29 -1.35
C LEU A 124 6.29 1.99 -1.61
N ALA A 125 6.60 0.89 -2.32
CA ALA A 125 7.96 0.53 -2.67
C ALA A 125 8.63 1.58 -3.56
N ASN A 126 7.93 2.06 -4.59
CA ASN A 126 8.43 3.09 -5.49
C ASN A 126 8.68 4.41 -4.74
N GLY A 127 7.71 4.86 -3.93
CA GLY A 127 7.84 6.10 -3.17
C GLY A 127 8.94 6.05 -2.11
N LEU A 128 9.04 4.95 -1.36
CA LEU A 128 10.15 4.74 -0.42
C LEU A 128 11.50 4.72 -1.14
N GLY A 129 11.57 4.09 -2.33
CA GLY A 129 12.75 4.09 -3.18
C GLY A 129 13.17 5.50 -3.62
N LEU A 130 12.22 6.36 -4.01
CA LEU A 130 12.49 7.77 -4.34
C LEU A 130 13.06 8.55 -3.15
N LEU A 131 12.69 8.18 -1.92
CA LEU A 131 13.22 8.77 -0.69
C LEU A 131 14.55 8.16 -0.22
N GLY A 132 15.09 7.17 -0.95
CA GLY A 132 16.30 6.44 -0.54
C GLY A 132 16.08 5.54 0.69
N VAL A 133 14.82 5.19 0.97
CA VAL A 133 14.42 4.36 2.11
C VAL A 133 14.11 2.95 1.63
N ARG A 134 14.50 1.94 2.41
CA ARG A 134 14.18 0.54 2.11
C ARG A 134 12.71 0.24 2.40
N ALA A 135 12.08 -0.55 1.54
CA ALA A 135 10.74 -1.11 1.73
C ALA A 135 10.86 -2.56 2.21
N PRO A 136 10.87 -2.83 3.53
CA PRO A 136 11.08 -4.18 4.05
C PRO A 136 9.87 -5.09 3.76
N GLU A 137 10.13 -6.36 3.50
CA GLU A 137 9.07 -7.37 3.34
C GLU A 137 8.54 -7.91 4.68
N SER A 138 9.28 -7.69 5.77
CA SER A 138 8.94 -8.07 7.14
C SER A 138 9.47 -7.03 8.14
N MET A 139 8.73 -6.77 9.21
CA MET A 139 9.12 -5.88 10.32
C MET A 139 8.81 -6.49 11.66
#